data_AF-A0AAW0GAB0-F1
#
_entry.id   AF-A0AAW0GAB0-F1
#
_cell.length_a   1.000
_cell.length_b   1.000
_cell.length_c   1.000
_cell.angle_alpha   90.00
_cell.angle_beta   90.00
_cell.angle_gamma   90.00
#
_symmetry.space_group_name_H-M   'P 1'
#
loop_
_entity.id
_entity.type
_entity.pdbx_description
1 polymer ?
#
loop_
_entity_poly.entity_id
_entity_poly.type
_entity_poly.pdbx_seq_one_letter_code
_entity_poly.pdbx_strand_id
1 'polypeptide(L)'
;MWGLTAIYAYRAYQDRTFLDDAQAIWEQILAWRISEEDAEKGTHPLRNGTFSSSCAGASVAGDVFYHIDDVNDLAIVASSEG
;
A
#
# COMPACT_ATOMS: atom_id res chain seq x y z
N MET A 1 -10.48 -3.67 -0.45
CA MET A 1 -9.75 -2.38 -0.39
C MET A 1 -10.70 -1.28 -0.83
N TRP A 2 -10.92 -0.27 0.00
CA TRP A 2 -11.96 0.76 -0.20
C TRP A 2 -11.73 1.61 -1.47
N GLY A 3 -10.47 1.89 -1.84
CA GLY A 3 -10.14 2.64 -3.06
C GLY A 3 -10.61 1.93 -4.34
N LEU A 4 -10.42 0.61 -4.44
CA LEU A 4 -10.91 -0.18 -5.59
C LEU A 4 -12.45 -0.15 -5.67
N THR A 5 -13.12 -0.32 -4.53
CA THR A 5 -14.59 -0.21 -4.46
C THR A 5 -15.06 1.18 -4.91
N ALA A 6 -14.39 2.24 -4.49
CA ALA A 6 -14.71 3.62 -4.86
C ALA A 6 -14.51 3.87 -6.37
N ILE A 7 -13.44 3.34 -6.98
CA ILE A 7 -13.26 3.40 -8.44
C ILE A 7 -14.41 2.69 -9.17
N TYR A 8 -14.82 1.50 -8.71
CA TYR A 8 -15.96 0.80 -9.30
C TYR A 8 -17.28 1.55 -9.11
N ALA A 9 -17.49 2.17 -7.94
CA ALA A 9 -18.65 3.00 -7.66
C ALA A 9 -18.70 4.23 -8.57
N TYR A 10 -17.57 4.93 -8.79
CA TYR A 10 -17.48 6.01 -9.77
C TYR A 10 -17.85 5.54 -11.18
N ARG A 11 -17.34 4.37 -11.62
CA ARG A 11 -17.67 3.82 -12.94
C ARG A 11 -19.17 3.53 -13.09
N ALA A 12 -19.81 3.00 -12.05
CA ALA A 12 -21.22 2.62 -12.05
C ALA A 12 -22.16 3.84 -11.96
N TYR A 13 -21.87 4.78 -11.06
CA TYR A 13 -22.77 5.89 -10.73
C TYR A 13 -22.36 7.23 -11.35
N GLN A 14 -21.15 7.35 -11.89
CA GLN A 14 -20.55 8.60 -12.40
C GLN A 14 -20.52 9.73 -11.35
N ASP A 15 -20.67 9.39 -10.06
CA ASP A 15 -20.61 10.33 -8.95
C ASP A 15 -19.16 10.59 -8.57
N ARG A 16 -18.72 11.85 -8.73
CA ARG A 16 -17.35 12.27 -8.46
C ARG A 16 -16.93 12.10 -7.02
N THR A 17 -17.85 12.07 -6.06
CA THR A 17 -17.50 11.80 -4.66
C THR A 17 -16.75 10.47 -4.52
N PHE A 18 -17.11 9.45 -5.29
CA PHE A 18 -16.37 8.18 -5.28
C PHE A 18 -14.98 8.27 -5.92
N LEU A 19 -14.78 9.16 -6.89
CA LEU A 19 -13.46 9.40 -7.45
C LEU A 19 -12.57 10.15 -6.45
N ASP A 20 -13.13 11.16 -5.79
CA ASP A 20 -12.44 11.94 -4.76
C ASP A 20 -12.06 11.04 -3.57
N ASP A 21 -12.97 10.16 -3.13
CA ASP A 21 -12.70 9.17 -2.08
C ASP A 21 -11.58 8.20 -2.49
N ALA A 22 -11.60 7.70 -3.74
CA ALA A 22 -10.55 6.83 -4.25
C ALA A 22 -9.18 7.51 -4.25
N GLN A 23 -9.11 8.79 -4.64
CA GLN A 23 -7.90 9.59 -4.61
C GLN A 23 -7.40 9.82 -3.19
N ALA A 24 -8.29 10.20 -2.27
CA ALA A 24 -7.93 10.42 -0.87
C ALA A 24 -7.37 9.14 -0.22
N ILE A 25 -7.98 7.98 -0.50
CA ILE A 25 -7.49 6.69 -0.01
C ILE A 25 -6.12 6.36 -0.62
N TRP A 26 -5.94 6.61 -1.92
CA TRP A 26 -4.66 6.41 -2.59
C TRP A 26 -3.54 7.25 -1.95
N GLU A 27 -3.78 8.54 -1.75
CA GLU A 27 -2.84 9.47 -1.12
C GLU A 27 -2.48 9.05 0.31
N GLN A 28 -3.46 8.57 1.09
CA GLN A 28 -3.21 8.07 2.45
C GLN A 28 -2.32 6.83 2.46
N ILE A 29 -2.54 5.89 1.54
CA ILE A 29 -1.80 4.62 1.50
C ILE A 29 -0.39 4.81 0.93
N LEU A 30 -0.17 5.80 0.05
CA LEU A 30 1.15 6.08 -0.52
C LEU A 30 2.24 6.31 0.54
N ALA A 31 1.90 6.89 1.69
CA ALA A 31 2.84 7.09 2.79
C ALA A 31 3.35 5.78 3.43
N TRP A 32 2.63 4.68 3.22
CA TRP A 32 2.92 3.35 3.79
C TRP A 32 3.39 2.34 2.74
N ARG A 33 3.51 2.78 1.48
CA ARG A 33 4.00 1.97 0.36
C ARG A 33 5.51 1.82 0.46
N ILE A 34 5.99 0.60 0.33
CA ILE A 34 7.42 0.31 0.26
C ILE A 34 7.96 0.81 -1.10
N SER A 35 8.86 1.78 -1.07
CA SER A 35 9.57 2.21 -2.29
C SER A 35 10.61 1.17 -2.73
N GLU A 36 11.15 1.32 -3.94
CA GLU A 36 12.26 0.47 -4.40
C GLU A 36 13.49 0.61 -3.49
N GLU A 37 13.79 1.84 -3.06
CA GLU A 37 14.90 2.12 -2.13
C GLU A 37 14.66 1.49 -0.75
N ASP A 38 13.43 1.55 -0.24
CA ASP A 38 13.06 0.91 1.03
C ASP A 38 13.20 -0.62 0.94
N ALA A 39 12.77 -1.20 -0.19
CA ALA A 39 12.90 -2.62 -0.45
C ALA A 39 14.38 -3.05 -0.53
N GLU A 40 15.24 -2.28 -1.22
CA GLU A 40 16.67 -2.56 -1.30
C GLU A 40 17.37 -2.48 0.06
N LYS A 41 17.02 -1.50 0.88
CA LYS A 41 17.56 -1.34 2.24
C LYS A 41 16.96 -2.32 3.24
N GLY A 42 15.77 -2.85 2.95
CA GLY A 42 14.96 -3.63 3.88
C GLY A 42 14.46 -2.82 5.07
N THR A 43 14.29 -1.51 4.92
CA THR A 43 13.86 -0.59 6.00
C THR A 43 12.86 0.43 5.46
N HIS A 44 11.94 0.90 6.30
CA HIS A 44 10.96 1.91 5.92
C HIS A 44 10.93 3.02 6.98
N PRO A 45 10.84 4.31 6.61
CA PRO A 45 10.91 5.44 7.56
C PRO A 45 9.89 5.40 8.70
N LEU A 46 8.74 4.76 8.47
CA LEU A 46 7.65 4.63 9.45
C LEU A 46 7.67 3.31 10.24
N ARG A 47 8.76 2.51 10.14
CA ARG A 47 8.85 1.20 10.78
C ARG A 47 10.08 1.07 11.67
N ASN A 48 9.91 0.34 12.77
CA ASN A 48 10.98 -0.01 13.68
C ASN A 48 11.47 -1.42 13.36
N GLY A 49 12.45 -1.52 12.45
CA GLY A 49 13.13 -2.77 12.16
C GLY A 49 13.46 -2.95 10.69
N THR A 50 13.90 -4.15 10.36
CA THR A 50 14.25 -4.54 9.00
C THR A 50 13.33 -5.64 8.49
N PHE A 51 12.83 -5.51 7.27
CA PHE A 51 12.01 -6.50 6.58
C PHE A 51 12.76 -7.11 5.39
N SER A 52 12.24 -8.22 4.87
CA SER A 52 12.83 -8.88 3.70
C SER A 52 12.61 -8.04 2.44
N SER A 53 13.67 -7.80 1.67
CA SER A 53 13.61 -7.12 0.37
C SER A 53 12.82 -7.89 -0.70
N SER A 54 12.55 -9.18 -0.45
CA SER A 54 11.80 -10.03 -1.37
C SER A 54 10.89 -11.02 -0.64
N CYS A 55 9.79 -11.39 -1.30
CA CYS A 55 8.89 -12.46 -0.90
C CYS A 55 8.65 -13.38 -2.10
N ALA A 56 8.82 -14.69 -1.91
CA ALA A 56 8.69 -15.70 -2.97
C ALA A 56 9.51 -15.41 -4.26
N GLY A 57 10.65 -14.74 -4.14
CA GLY A 57 11.53 -14.38 -5.27
C GLY A 57 11.12 -13.11 -6.03
N ALA A 58 10.05 -12.44 -5.63
CA ALA A 58 9.67 -11.11 -6.13
C ALA A 58 10.09 -10.02 -5.13
N SER A 59 10.45 -8.84 -5.64
CA SER A 59 10.69 -7.66 -4.81
C SER A 59 9.42 -7.26 -4.07
N VAL A 60 9.54 -6.80 -2.82
CA VAL A 60 8.41 -6.22 -2.07
C VAL A 60 8.18 -4.74 -2.41
N ALA A 61 8.92 -4.17 -3.36
CA ALA A 61 8.71 -2.81 -3.82
C ALA A 61 7.28 -2.66 -4.39
N GLY A 62 6.54 -1.70 -3.85
CA GLY A 62 5.14 -1.48 -4.17
C GLY A 62 4.15 -2.07 -3.18
N ASP A 63 4.58 -3.02 -2.37
CA ASP A 63 3.75 -3.60 -1.34
C ASP A 63 3.51 -2.63 -0.18
N VAL A 64 2.56 -3.00 0.69
CA VAL A 64 2.19 -2.24 1.88
C VAL A 64 2.21 -3.14 3.11
N PHE A 65 2.42 -2.52 4.28
CA PHE A 65 2.36 -3.23 5.55
C PHE A 65 0.91 -3.55 5.96
N TYR A 66 0.69 -4.70 6.58
CA TYR A 66 -0.64 -5.15 7.01
C TYR A 66 -1.24 -4.30 8.14
N HIS A 67 -0.43 -3.96 9.15
CA HIS A 67 -0.84 -3.12 10.27
C HIS A 67 -0.09 -1.78 10.27
N ILE A 68 -0.79 -0.70 9.93
CA ILE A 68 -0.22 0.67 9.95
C ILE A 68 0.00 1.20 11.36
N ASP A 69 -0.79 0.76 12.35
CA ASP A 69 -0.77 1.30 13.70
C ASP A 69 0.30 0.67 14.62
N ASP A 70 0.86 -0.49 14.23
CA ASP A 70 1.95 -1.14 14.96
C ASP A 70 3.27 -1.00 14.19
N VAL A 71 4.08 -0.02 14.58
CA VAL A 71 5.38 0.27 13.96
C VAL A 71 6.37 -0.90 14.02
N ASN A 72 6.14 -1.90 14.88
CA ASN A 72 6.99 -3.09 15.01
C ASN A 72 6.45 -4.28 14.20
N ASP A 73 5.22 -4.21 13.69
CA ASP A 73 4.72 -5.20 12.75
C ASP A 73 5.31 -4.93 11.36
N LEU A 74 6.08 -5.90 10.88
CA LEU A 74 6.77 -5.90 9.60
C LEU A 74 6.12 -6.85 8.59
N ALA A 75 4.90 -7.35 8.87
CA ALA A 75 4.14 -8.15 7.92
C ALA A 75 3.76 -7.32 6.69
N ILE A 76 4.21 -7.78 5.53
CA ILE A 76 3.97 -7.16 4.22
C ILE A 76 2.87 -7.95 3.50
N VAL A 77 1.93 -7.23 2.90
CA VAL A 77 0.90 -7.80 2.03
C VAL A 77 1.21 -7.40 0.61
N ALA A 78 1.28 -8.39 -0.27
CA ALA A 78 1.50 -8.14 -1.68
C ALA A 78 0.40 -7.23 -2.24
N SER A 79 0.77 -6.11 -2.86
CA SER A 79 -0.16 -5.30 -3.66
C SER A 79 -0.37 -6.01 -5.00
N SER A 80 -1.02 -7.17 -5.00
CA SER A 80 -1.38 -7.85 -6.24
C SER A 80 -2.50 -7.06 -6.92
N GLU A 81 -2.14 -6.04 -7.70
CA GLU A 81 -2.97 -5.55 -8.79
C GLU A 81 -2.85 -6.57 -9.93
N GLY A 82 -3.73 -7.58 -9.89
CA GLY A 82 -4.02 -8.46 -11.01
C GLY A 82 -5.23 -7.95 -11.78
#